data_AF-A0A2S1QF01-F1
#
_entry.id   AF-A0A2S1QF01-F1
#
_cell.length_a   1.000
_cell.length_b   1.000
_cell.length_c   1.000
_cell.angle_alpha   90.00
_cell.angle_beta   90.00
_cell.angle_gamma   90.00
#
_symmetry.space_group_name_H-M   'P 1'
#
loop_
_entity.id
_entity.type
_entity.pdbx_description
1 polymer ?
#
loop_
_entity_poly.entity_id
_entity_poly.type
_entity_poly.pdbx_seq_one_letter_code
_entity_poly.pdbx_strand_id
1 'polypeptide(L)'
;MINHLKLLLSEIGHKGNFIKSDSIIKSLNTKGYHYIPDFIIGEELKRIKNAVVELYSNEDLVKIESNGFDKRIYGADERAKFSVPLLNNKSNPLYSKFSFTSNPFHFLLLGWITSGKGNLGSGGGWHRDSPFAHQFKTILYLTDVTEENGPFQFIEGSNHWRNNTLVAKALGKSIKDYRFTNEEIDSLIAKNILKSPQTFTSKAGGLIIADTRGLHRGKPIETGERLAVTRYHFHKDVRSKFYK
;
A
#
# COMPACT_ATOMS: atom_id res chain seq x y z
N MET A 1 24.99 -13.05 -6.40
CA MET A 1 24.71 -14.20 -5.49
C MET A 1 23.97 -13.79 -4.21
N ILE A 2 24.50 -12.87 -3.38
CA ILE A 2 23.90 -12.46 -2.09
C ILE A 2 22.45 -11.94 -2.19
N ASN A 3 22.16 -11.09 -3.18
CA ASN A 3 20.82 -10.51 -3.31
C ASN A 3 19.75 -11.52 -3.77
N HIS A 4 20.13 -12.53 -4.56
CA HIS A 4 19.23 -13.63 -4.92
C HIS A 4 18.93 -14.51 -3.71
N LEU A 5 19.94 -14.78 -2.87
CA LEU A 5 19.74 -15.50 -1.60
C LEU A 5 18.79 -14.73 -0.67
N LYS A 6 18.92 -13.40 -0.55
CA LYS A 6 17.98 -12.57 0.23
C LYS A 6 16.54 -12.67 -0.27
N LEU A 7 16.33 -12.68 -1.59
CA LEU A 7 15.00 -12.86 -2.19
C LEU A 7 14.42 -14.24 -1.88
N LEU A 8 15.22 -15.30 -2.02
CA LEU A 8 14.80 -16.67 -1.72
C LEU A 8 14.49 -16.88 -0.24
N LEU A 9 15.31 -16.34 0.67
CA LEU A 9 15.05 -16.39 2.11
C LEU A 9 13.76 -15.64 2.49
N SER A 10 13.49 -14.49 1.87
CA SER A 10 12.24 -13.76 2.06
C SER A 10 11.02 -14.57 1.62
N GLU A 11 11.15 -15.43 0.61
CA GLU A 11 10.06 -16.29 0.15
C GLU A 11 9.80 -17.44 1.12
N ILE A 12 10.83 -18.04 1.68
CA ILE A 12 10.69 -19.13 2.67
C ILE A 12 9.98 -18.60 3.92
N GLY A 13 10.41 -17.44 4.43
CA GLY A 13 9.77 -16.76 5.55
C GLY A 13 8.37 -16.19 5.24
N HIS A 14 7.98 -16.08 3.98
CA HIS A 14 6.62 -15.66 3.63
C HIS A 14 5.71 -16.87 3.36
N LYS A 15 6.24 -17.93 2.73
CA LYS A 15 5.49 -19.11 2.30
C LYS A 15 5.22 -20.13 3.37
N GLY A 16 6.03 -20.18 4.43
CA GLY A 16 5.87 -21.18 5.48
C GLY A 16 4.57 -21.05 6.30
N ASN A 17 3.86 -19.92 6.24
CA ASN A 17 2.62 -19.66 6.99
C ASN A 17 1.33 -19.75 6.15
N PHE A 18 1.38 -20.29 4.92
CA PHE A 18 0.18 -20.63 4.15
C PHE A 18 -0.52 -21.87 4.71
N ILE A 19 -0.88 -21.83 5.99
CA ILE A 19 -1.77 -22.81 6.62
C ILE A 19 -3.11 -22.73 5.89
N LYS A 20 -3.55 -23.87 5.36
CA LYS A 20 -4.79 -24.03 4.57
C LYS A 20 -6.00 -23.44 5.31
N SER A 21 -6.61 -22.37 4.78
CA SER A 21 -8.08 -22.08 4.77
C SER A 21 -8.46 -20.61 4.54
N ASP A 22 -7.54 -19.64 4.64
CA ASP A 22 -7.90 -18.22 4.49
C ASP A 22 -7.81 -17.74 3.02
N SER A 23 -8.96 -17.36 2.43
CA SER A 23 -9.07 -16.92 1.04
C SER A 23 -8.34 -15.60 0.75
N ILE A 24 -8.24 -14.71 1.73
CA ILE A 24 -7.52 -13.44 1.63
C ILE A 24 -6.04 -13.72 1.52
N ILE A 25 -5.51 -14.58 2.40
CA ILE A 25 -4.10 -14.98 2.38
C ILE A 25 -3.75 -15.69 1.06
N LYS A 26 -4.63 -16.55 0.54
CA LYS A 26 -4.46 -17.17 -0.79
C LYS A 26 -4.43 -16.10 -1.91
N SER A 27 -5.28 -15.08 -1.82
CA SER A 27 -5.29 -13.95 -2.76
C SER A 27 -3.99 -13.16 -2.71
N LEU A 28 -3.46 -12.85 -1.52
CA LEU A 28 -2.17 -12.17 -1.36
C LEU A 28 -1.02 -13.00 -1.94
N ASN A 29 -1.02 -14.32 -1.73
CA ASN A 29 0.00 -15.19 -2.29
C ASN A 29 -0.05 -15.27 -3.81
N THR A 30 -1.25 -15.26 -4.41
CA THR A 30 -1.39 -15.50 -5.86
C THR A 30 -1.40 -14.23 -6.68
N LYS A 31 -1.99 -13.16 -6.14
CA LYS A 31 -2.21 -11.88 -6.82
C LYS A 31 -1.37 -10.74 -6.24
N GLY A 32 -0.99 -10.83 -4.96
CA GLY A 32 -0.36 -9.74 -4.21
C GLY A 32 -1.34 -8.77 -3.56
N TYR A 33 -2.66 -8.95 -3.76
CA TYR A 33 -3.69 -8.11 -3.17
C TYR A 33 -4.99 -8.86 -2.91
N HIS A 34 -5.87 -8.24 -2.14
CA HIS A 34 -7.27 -8.60 -1.95
C HIS A 34 -8.10 -7.34 -1.74
N TYR A 35 -9.36 -7.35 -2.18
CA TYR A 35 -10.29 -6.23 -2.04
C TYR A 35 -11.57 -6.68 -1.34
N ILE A 36 -12.04 -5.88 -0.39
CA ILE A 36 -13.27 -6.10 0.37
C ILE A 36 -14.15 -4.86 0.16
N PRO A 37 -15.24 -4.97 -0.61
CA PRO A 37 -16.21 -3.88 -0.73
C PRO A 37 -16.94 -3.68 0.59
N ASP A 38 -17.46 -2.47 0.81
CA ASP A 38 -18.38 -2.15 1.92
C ASP A 38 -17.86 -2.58 3.31
N PHE A 39 -16.55 -2.47 3.54
CA PHE A 39 -15.93 -2.94 4.78
C PHE A 39 -16.34 -2.09 5.99
N ILE A 40 -16.42 -0.77 5.83
CA ILE A 40 -17.01 0.14 6.83
C ILE A 40 -18.02 1.04 6.12
N ILE A 41 -19.25 1.12 6.62
CA ILE A 41 -20.35 1.86 6.00
C ILE A 41 -21.11 2.71 7.02
N GLY A 42 -22.02 3.56 6.54
CA GLY A 42 -22.95 4.31 7.38
C GLY A 42 -22.29 5.27 8.38
N GLU A 43 -22.84 5.32 9.59
CA GLU A 43 -22.38 6.26 10.63
C GLU A 43 -20.95 6.01 11.10
N GLU A 44 -20.47 4.76 11.08
CA GLU A 44 -19.07 4.49 11.44
C GLU A 44 -18.11 5.13 10.43
N LEU A 45 -18.39 4.98 9.13
CA LEU A 45 -17.60 5.60 8.06
C LEU A 45 -17.58 7.13 8.19
N LYS A 46 -18.76 7.72 8.43
CA LYS A 46 -18.91 9.18 8.61
C LYS A 46 -18.11 9.68 9.81
N ARG A 47 -18.20 8.98 10.95
CA ARG A 47 -17.44 9.31 12.17
C ARG A 47 -15.93 9.25 11.92
N ILE A 48 -15.44 8.20 11.26
CA ILE A 48 -14.02 8.04 10.93
C ILE A 48 -13.57 9.17 9.99
N LYS A 49 -14.34 9.45 8.93
CA LYS A 49 -14.02 10.52 7.98
C LYS A 49 -13.93 11.88 8.67
N ASN A 50 -14.90 12.23 9.49
CA ASN A 50 -14.92 13.51 10.20
C ASN A 50 -13.71 13.66 11.13
N ALA A 51 -13.39 12.62 11.92
CA ALA A 51 -12.21 12.62 12.78
C ALA A 51 -10.91 12.78 11.98
N VAL A 52 -10.78 12.13 10.82
CA VAL A 52 -9.61 12.30 9.95
C VAL A 52 -9.51 13.72 9.42
N VAL A 53 -10.60 14.30 8.93
CA VAL A 53 -10.63 15.69 8.41
C VAL A 53 -10.22 16.68 9.51
N GLU A 54 -10.74 16.52 10.72
CA GLU A 54 -10.41 17.38 11.86
C GLU A 54 -8.91 17.40 12.16
N LEU A 55 -8.24 16.24 12.13
CA LEU A 55 -6.81 16.10 12.40
C LEU A 55 -5.92 16.88 11.42
N TYR A 56 -6.38 17.16 10.20
CA TYR A 56 -5.64 17.97 9.24
C TYR A 56 -5.62 19.46 9.57
N SER A 57 -6.38 19.90 10.58
CA SER A 57 -6.30 21.26 11.11
C SER A 57 -5.05 21.48 11.96
N ASN A 58 -4.39 20.40 12.40
CA ASN A 58 -3.14 20.46 13.15
C ASN A 58 -1.94 20.33 12.18
N GLU A 59 -1.36 21.48 11.80
CA GLU A 59 -0.26 21.54 10.83
C GLU A 59 1.00 20.81 11.29
N ASP A 60 1.27 20.71 12.60
CA ASP A 60 2.44 20.00 13.16
C ASP A 60 2.40 18.48 12.89
N LEU A 61 1.21 17.93 12.62
CA LEU A 61 1.04 16.53 12.26
C LEU A 61 1.26 16.26 10.78
N VAL A 62 1.14 17.30 9.93
CA VAL A 62 0.99 17.17 8.49
C VAL A 62 2.34 17.27 7.79
N LYS A 63 2.68 16.21 7.06
CA LYS A 63 3.76 16.19 6.09
C LYS A 63 3.22 16.36 4.67
N ILE A 64 3.84 17.25 3.91
CA ILE A 64 3.47 17.53 2.52
C ILE A 64 4.36 16.73 1.57
N GLU A 65 3.75 15.98 0.66
CA GLU A 65 4.39 15.20 -0.39
C GLU A 65 3.73 15.49 -1.75
N SER A 66 4.21 14.85 -2.83
CA SER A 66 3.67 15.00 -4.20
C SER A 66 3.52 16.46 -4.64
N ASN A 67 4.58 17.26 -4.51
CA ASN A 67 4.60 18.67 -4.92
C ASN A 67 3.51 19.54 -4.29
N GLY A 68 3.07 19.22 -3.06
CA GLY A 68 2.01 20.00 -2.37
C GLY A 68 0.66 19.30 -2.34
N PHE A 69 0.47 18.22 -3.09
CA PHE A 69 -0.85 17.63 -3.31
C PHE A 69 -1.15 16.41 -2.44
N ASP A 70 -0.18 15.85 -1.71
CA ASP A 70 -0.39 14.68 -0.83
C ASP A 70 -0.06 15.06 0.62
N LYS A 71 -1.10 15.34 1.42
CA LYS A 71 -0.99 15.65 2.85
C LYS A 71 -1.05 14.37 3.66
N ARG A 72 -0.05 14.14 4.52
CA ARG A 72 0.12 12.88 5.24
C ARG A 72 0.31 13.09 6.74
N ILE A 73 -0.42 12.33 7.54
CA ILE A 73 -0.19 12.21 8.98
C ILE A 73 0.29 10.80 9.27
N TYR A 74 1.60 10.64 9.48
CA TYR A 74 2.20 9.36 9.88
C TYR A 74 2.05 9.15 11.38
N GLY A 75 1.71 7.92 11.79
CA GLY A 75 1.62 7.56 13.20
C GLY A 75 0.41 8.14 13.91
N ALA A 76 -0.73 8.27 13.22
CA ALA A 76 -1.91 8.92 13.76
C ALA A 76 -2.45 8.23 15.04
N ASP A 77 -2.24 6.94 15.16
CA ASP A 77 -2.53 6.15 16.36
C ASP A 77 -1.71 6.57 17.59
N GLU A 78 -0.44 6.89 17.42
CA GLU A 78 0.42 7.30 18.53
C GLU A 78 0.38 8.81 18.76
N ARG A 79 0.53 9.59 17.68
CA ARG A 79 0.69 11.04 17.68
C ARG A 79 -0.62 11.81 17.83
N ALA A 80 -1.73 11.24 17.35
CA ALA A 80 -3.04 11.87 17.39
C ALA A 80 -4.08 11.04 18.16
N LYS A 81 -3.68 9.92 18.77
CA LYS A 81 -4.56 8.96 19.47
C LYS A 81 -5.76 8.49 18.62
N PHE A 82 -5.59 8.51 17.29
CA PHE A 82 -6.62 8.14 16.34
C PHE A 82 -6.67 6.62 16.15
N SER A 83 -7.85 6.02 16.12
CA SER A 83 -7.97 4.59 15.91
C SER A 83 -9.17 4.21 15.06
N VAL A 84 -9.02 3.10 14.33
CA VAL A 84 -10.10 2.43 13.60
C VAL A 84 -10.17 0.98 14.09
N PRO A 85 -10.93 0.69 15.15
CA PRO A 85 -10.94 -0.63 15.80
C PRO A 85 -11.24 -1.78 14.84
N LEU A 86 -12.21 -1.61 13.92
CA LEU A 86 -12.54 -2.66 12.95
C LEU A 86 -11.36 -2.98 12.02
N LEU A 87 -10.63 -1.96 11.57
CA LEU A 87 -9.43 -2.12 10.75
C LEU A 87 -8.33 -2.88 11.50
N ASN A 88 -8.14 -2.58 12.79
CA ASN A 88 -7.17 -3.29 13.64
C ASN A 88 -7.55 -4.76 13.82
N ASN A 89 -8.83 -5.03 14.15
CA ASN A 89 -9.36 -6.38 14.36
C ASN A 89 -9.28 -7.22 13.07
N LYS A 90 -9.45 -6.60 11.90
CA LYS A 90 -9.28 -7.26 10.61
C LYS A 90 -7.80 -7.51 10.26
N SER A 91 -6.94 -6.53 10.50
CA SER A 91 -5.56 -6.55 10.00
C SER A 91 -4.63 -7.44 10.84
N ASN A 92 -4.76 -7.43 12.17
CA ASN A 92 -3.82 -8.13 13.04
C ASN A 92 -3.78 -9.65 12.77
N PRO A 93 -4.91 -10.39 12.72
CA PRO A 93 -4.88 -11.82 12.45
C PRO A 93 -4.36 -12.15 11.04
N LEU A 94 -4.63 -11.29 10.06
CA LEU A 94 -4.13 -11.46 8.70
C LEU A 94 -2.62 -11.28 8.64
N TYR A 95 -2.09 -10.26 9.33
CA TYR A 95 -0.65 -10.05 9.40
C TYR A 95 0.07 -11.22 10.07
N SER A 96 -0.48 -11.79 11.14
CA SER A 96 0.08 -12.98 11.79
C SER A 96 0.12 -14.20 10.87
N LYS A 97 -0.83 -14.32 9.93
CA LYS A 97 -0.78 -15.35 8.88
C LYS A 97 0.18 -14.98 7.73
N PHE A 98 0.44 -13.69 7.52
CA PHE A 98 1.29 -13.18 6.46
C PHE A 98 2.80 -13.25 6.80
N SER A 99 3.16 -13.14 8.08
CA SER A 99 4.53 -13.04 8.57
C SER A 99 4.77 -13.83 9.86
N PHE A 100 5.98 -14.37 10.06
CA PHE A 100 6.41 -15.08 11.29
C PHE A 100 6.83 -14.15 12.45
N THR A 101 6.67 -12.84 12.32
CA THR A 101 7.09 -11.90 13.38
C THR A 101 6.19 -12.04 14.62
N SER A 102 6.79 -12.36 15.77
CA SER A 102 6.09 -12.48 17.06
C SER A 102 5.68 -11.13 17.68
N ASN A 103 6.38 -10.04 17.35
CA ASN A 103 6.07 -8.70 17.83
C ASN A 103 6.12 -7.66 16.70
N PRO A 104 5.08 -7.56 15.85
CA PRO A 104 5.09 -6.62 14.75
C PRO A 104 4.83 -5.19 15.20
N PHE A 105 5.59 -4.27 14.63
CA PHE A 105 5.31 -2.85 14.73
C PHE A 105 4.26 -2.46 13.67
N HIS A 106 3.33 -1.58 14.04
CA HIS A 106 2.35 -1.05 13.11
C HIS A 106 2.06 0.41 13.43
N PHE A 107 1.51 1.12 12.45
CA PHE A 107 0.98 2.46 12.65
C PHE A 107 -0.05 2.81 11.58
N LEU A 108 -0.83 3.86 11.82
CA LEU A 108 -1.77 4.44 10.86
C LEU A 108 -1.16 5.64 10.14
N LEU A 109 -1.25 5.63 8.81
CA LEU A 109 -1.04 6.77 7.95
C LEU A 109 -2.40 7.29 7.50
N LEU A 110 -2.68 8.57 7.76
CA LEU A 110 -3.77 9.29 7.12
C LEU A 110 -3.22 9.97 5.87
N GLY A 111 -3.87 9.74 4.73
CA GLY A 111 -3.51 10.37 3.46
C GLY A 111 -4.69 11.13 2.89
N TRP A 112 -4.49 12.41 2.58
CA TRP A 112 -5.42 13.27 1.89
C TRP A 112 -4.70 13.85 0.69
N ILE A 113 -5.09 13.38 -0.49
CA ILE A 113 -4.50 13.79 -1.76
C ILE A 113 -5.54 14.54 -2.60
N THR A 114 -5.14 15.64 -3.24
CA THR A 114 -6.01 16.51 -4.03
C THR A 114 -5.50 16.64 -5.47
N SER A 115 -6.38 16.99 -6.42
CA SER A 115 -6.00 17.22 -7.82
C SER A 115 -5.11 18.45 -7.97
N GLY A 116 -4.16 18.41 -8.90
CA GLY A 116 -3.37 19.58 -9.27
C GLY A 116 -2.24 19.29 -10.24
N LYS A 117 -1.77 20.35 -10.92
CA LYS A 117 -0.70 20.24 -11.93
C LYS A 117 0.59 19.76 -11.28
N GLY A 118 1.12 18.63 -11.75
CA GLY A 118 2.35 18.03 -11.22
C GLY A 118 2.13 17.07 -10.04
N ASN A 119 0.88 16.68 -9.76
CA ASN A 119 0.58 15.60 -8.82
C ASN A 119 1.12 14.27 -9.37
N LEU A 120 2.00 13.61 -8.62
CA LEU A 120 2.62 12.32 -8.97
C LEU A 120 1.82 11.10 -8.46
N GLY A 121 0.67 11.36 -7.85
CA GLY A 121 -0.11 10.37 -7.11
C GLY A 121 0.52 10.01 -5.77
N SER A 122 -0.22 9.26 -4.97
CA SER A 122 0.25 8.86 -3.65
C SER A 122 1.41 7.86 -3.77
N GLY A 123 2.53 8.16 -3.13
CA GLY A 123 3.77 7.36 -3.15
C GLY A 123 4.77 7.82 -4.23
N GLY A 124 4.40 8.80 -5.06
CA GLY A 124 5.27 9.40 -6.06
C GLY A 124 5.57 8.47 -7.23
N GLY A 125 4.53 7.97 -7.89
CA GLY A 125 4.64 7.07 -9.05
C GLY A 125 4.83 5.58 -8.70
N TRP A 126 5.23 4.80 -9.71
CA TRP A 126 5.38 3.35 -9.59
C TRP A 126 6.57 2.97 -8.72
N HIS A 127 6.30 2.13 -7.71
CA HIS A 127 7.34 1.68 -6.81
C HIS A 127 7.03 0.34 -6.15
N ARG A 128 8.04 -0.17 -5.44
CA ARG A 128 7.93 -1.21 -4.41
C ARG A 128 8.35 -0.58 -3.09
N ASP A 129 7.67 -0.90 -1.99
CA ASP A 129 8.13 -0.39 -0.69
C ASP A 129 9.44 -1.07 -0.25
N SER A 130 9.66 -2.30 -0.70
CA SER A 130 10.93 -2.99 -0.57
C SER A 130 11.20 -3.84 -1.80
N PRO A 131 12.43 -3.82 -2.35
CA PRO A 131 12.83 -4.77 -3.38
C PRO A 131 13.03 -6.20 -2.84
N PHE A 132 13.11 -6.39 -1.52
CA PHE A 132 13.47 -7.68 -0.92
C PHE A 132 12.39 -8.22 0.01
N ALA A 133 11.92 -7.41 0.95
CA ALA A 133 11.02 -7.86 2.00
C ALA A 133 9.56 -7.72 1.56
N HIS A 134 8.75 -8.73 1.90
CA HIS A 134 7.30 -8.60 1.86
C HIS A 134 6.84 -7.50 2.83
N GLN A 135 5.86 -6.71 2.42
CA GLN A 135 5.30 -5.64 3.25
C GLN A 135 3.79 -5.67 3.18
N PHE A 136 3.14 -5.78 4.33
CA PHE A 136 1.70 -5.88 4.42
C PHE A 136 1.11 -4.51 4.73
N LYS A 137 0.19 -4.06 3.89
CA LYS A 137 -0.60 -2.86 4.13
C LYS A 137 -2.08 -3.13 3.92
N THR A 138 -2.88 -2.40 4.67
CA THR A 138 -4.31 -2.27 4.40
C THR A 138 -4.63 -0.82 4.11
N ILE A 139 -5.47 -0.54 3.11
CA ILE A 139 -5.84 0.80 2.65
C ILE A 139 -7.37 0.87 2.68
N LEU A 140 -7.91 1.64 3.62
CA LEU A 140 -9.33 1.92 3.74
C LEU A 140 -9.63 3.26 3.06
N TYR A 141 -10.53 3.27 2.07
CA TYR A 141 -11.00 4.51 1.48
C TYR A 141 -12.08 5.17 2.35
N LEU A 142 -11.94 6.48 2.56
CA LEU A 142 -12.91 7.31 3.30
C LEU A 142 -13.77 8.19 2.39
N THR A 143 -13.44 8.22 1.10
CA THR A 143 -14.19 8.89 0.03
C THR A 143 -14.47 7.90 -1.08
N ASP A 144 -15.44 8.20 -1.93
CA ASP A 144 -15.61 7.49 -3.19
C ASP A 144 -14.33 7.65 -4.02
N VAL A 145 -13.90 6.57 -4.66
CA VAL A 145 -12.72 6.49 -5.50
C VAL A 145 -13.12 6.02 -6.89
N THR A 146 -12.94 6.89 -7.88
CA THR A 146 -13.16 6.65 -9.30
C THR A 146 -11.81 6.46 -10.01
N GLU A 147 -11.81 6.36 -11.33
CA GLU A 147 -10.56 6.27 -12.11
C GLU A 147 -9.75 7.58 -12.07
N GLU A 148 -10.42 8.71 -11.86
CA GLU A 148 -9.87 10.06 -12.02
C GLU A 148 -9.34 10.66 -10.72
N ASN A 149 -9.76 10.13 -9.56
CA ASN A 149 -9.39 10.70 -8.26
C ASN A 149 -8.30 9.93 -7.49
N GLY A 150 -7.40 9.29 -8.24
CA GLY A 150 -6.21 8.63 -7.72
C GLY A 150 -6.44 7.30 -7.03
N PRO A 151 -7.07 6.32 -7.68
CA PRO A 151 -7.19 4.97 -7.16
C PRO A 151 -5.81 4.36 -6.90
N PHE A 152 -5.76 3.42 -5.95
CA PHE A 152 -4.60 2.55 -5.81
C PHE A 152 -4.53 1.65 -7.04
N GLN A 153 -3.31 1.40 -7.52
CA GLN A 153 -3.05 0.49 -8.62
C GLN A 153 -1.99 -0.52 -8.21
N PHE A 154 -2.17 -1.77 -8.63
CA PHE A 154 -1.25 -2.86 -8.33
C PHE A 154 -1.07 -3.76 -9.55
N ILE A 155 0.17 -4.18 -9.82
CA ILE A 155 0.46 -5.13 -10.90
C ILE A 155 0.40 -6.55 -10.33
N GLU A 156 -0.61 -7.32 -10.73
CA GLU A 156 -0.87 -8.65 -10.18
C GLU A 156 0.35 -9.59 -10.29
N GLY A 157 0.68 -10.25 -9.19
CA GLY A 157 1.79 -11.21 -9.08
C GLY A 157 3.18 -10.57 -9.09
N SER A 158 3.27 -9.24 -9.21
CA SER A 158 4.56 -8.53 -9.19
C SER A 158 5.23 -8.51 -7.82
N ASN A 159 4.51 -8.96 -6.78
CA ASN A 159 5.06 -9.19 -5.45
C ASN A 159 5.92 -10.44 -5.37
N HIS A 160 6.01 -11.30 -6.40
CA HIS A 160 6.88 -12.48 -6.38
C HIS A 160 8.33 -12.17 -6.74
N TRP A 161 9.29 -12.85 -6.09
CA TRP A 161 10.72 -12.66 -6.36
C TRP A 161 11.11 -12.83 -7.83
N ARG A 162 10.46 -13.76 -8.54
CA ARG A 162 10.69 -14.00 -9.98
C ARG A 162 10.38 -12.76 -10.80
N ASN A 163 9.32 -12.05 -10.46
CA ASN A 163 8.97 -10.79 -11.10
C ASN A 163 10.05 -9.73 -10.85
N ASN A 164 10.59 -9.63 -9.62
CA ASN A 164 11.69 -8.70 -9.33
C ASN A 164 12.90 -8.94 -10.24
N THR A 165 13.28 -10.20 -10.43
CA THR A 165 14.40 -10.56 -11.30
C THR A 165 14.11 -10.31 -12.79
N LEU A 166 12.89 -10.60 -13.24
CA LEU A 166 12.49 -10.39 -14.64
C LEU A 166 12.45 -8.91 -15.00
N VAL A 167 11.83 -8.08 -14.15
CA VAL A 167 11.78 -6.61 -14.31
C VAL A 167 13.19 -6.03 -14.37
N ALA A 168 14.05 -6.41 -13.42
CA ALA A 168 15.42 -5.89 -13.37
C ALA A 168 16.21 -6.28 -14.64
N LYS A 169 16.12 -7.53 -15.07
CA LYS A 169 16.78 -8.01 -16.31
C LYS A 169 16.27 -7.26 -17.54
N ALA A 170 14.95 -7.10 -17.66
CA ALA A 170 14.33 -6.50 -18.83
C ALA A 170 14.60 -5.00 -18.98
N LEU A 171 14.82 -4.30 -17.87
CA LEU A 171 15.16 -2.88 -17.85
C LEU A 171 16.66 -2.61 -17.76
N GLY A 172 17.51 -3.65 -17.63
CA GLY A 172 18.94 -3.47 -17.35
C GLY A 172 19.21 -2.80 -15.98
N LYS A 173 18.28 -2.95 -15.04
CA LYS A 173 18.30 -2.33 -13.70
C LYS A 173 18.84 -3.27 -12.63
N SER A 174 19.21 -2.70 -11.49
CA SER A 174 19.53 -3.47 -10.30
C SER A 174 18.26 -4.04 -9.67
N ILE A 175 18.31 -5.26 -9.13
CA ILE A 175 17.19 -5.82 -8.34
C ILE A 175 16.93 -5.05 -7.04
N LYS A 176 17.83 -4.14 -6.65
CA LYS A 176 17.63 -3.19 -5.53
C LYS A 176 16.76 -2.00 -5.93
N ASP A 177 16.61 -1.74 -7.23
CA ASP A 177 15.82 -0.61 -7.71
C ASP A 177 14.35 -0.85 -7.40
N TYR A 178 13.72 0.17 -6.85
CA TYR A 178 12.38 0.09 -6.30
C TYR A 178 11.45 1.20 -6.81
N ARG A 179 11.91 2.06 -7.73
CA ARG A 179 11.11 3.08 -8.41
C ARG A 179 11.23 2.92 -9.92
N PHE A 180 10.11 3.15 -10.61
CA PHE A 180 9.98 2.92 -12.04
C PHE A 180 9.18 4.05 -12.67
N THR A 181 9.51 4.41 -13.91
CA THR A 181 8.75 5.42 -14.66
C THR A 181 7.51 4.80 -15.30
N ASN A 182 6.59 5.62 -15.80
CA ASN A 182 5.42 5.11 -16.53
C ASN A 182 5.86 4.38 -17.80
N GLU A 183 6.81 4.95 -18.53
CA GLU A 183 7.34 4.42 -19.79
C GLU A 183 8.00 3.05 -19.58
N GLU A 184 8.69 2.86 -18.46
CA GLU A 184 9.28 1.57 -18.08
C GLU A 184 8.20 0.52 -17.82
N ILE A 185 7.15 0.87 -17.06
CA ILE A 185 6.05 -0.04 -16.77
C ILE A 185 5.28 -0.38 -18.05
N ASP A 186 4.97 0.61 -18.88
CA ASP A 186 4.25 0.44 -20.14
C ASP A 186 5.06 -0.44 -21.11
N SER A 187 6.38 -0.24 -21.20
CA SER A 187 7.28 -1.09 -21.99
C SER A 187 7.27 -2.55 -21.52
N LEU A 188 7.24 -2.79 -20.20
CA LEU A 188 7.19 -4.13 -19.64
C LEU A 188 5.84 -4.82 -19.86
N ILE A 189 4.73 -4.06 -19.84
CA ILE A 189 3.40 -4.56 -20.17
C ILE A 189 3.34 -4.92 -21.66
N ALA A 190 3.80 -4.04 -22.55
CA ALA A 190 3.83 -4.29 -23.99
C ALA A 190 4.66 -5.54 -24.36
N LYS A 191 5.69 -5.87 -23.57
CA LYS A 191 6.52 -7.08 -23.71
C LYS A 191 5.93 -8.31 -23.02
N ASN A 192 4.73 -8.24 -22.44
CA ASN A 192 4.10 -9.31 -21.64
C ASN A 192 4.94 -9.79 -20.44
N ILE A 193 5.81 -8.92 -19.91
CA ILE A 193 6.61 -9.21 -18.71
C ILE A 193 5.81 -8.88 -17.44
N LEU A 194 5.00 -7.82 -17.52
CA LEU A 194 4.04 -7.42 -16.51
C LEU A 194 2.62 -7.53 -17.04
N LYS A 195 1.67 -7.82 -16.15
CA LYS A 195 0.24 -7.70 -16.45
C LYS A 195 -0.16 -6.23 -16.44
N SER A 196 -1.26 -5.88 -17.10
CA SER A 196 -1.89 -4.59 -16.91
C SER A 196 -2.26 -4.37 -15.43
N PRO A 197 -2.16 -3.13 -14.92
CA PRO A 197 -2.49 -2.84 -13.52
C PRO A 197 -3.95 -3.14 -13.21
N GLN A 198 -4.20 -3.72 -12.04
CA GLN A 198 -5.50 -3.67 -11.40
C GLN A 198 -5.69 -2.29 -10.79
N THR A 199 -6.74 -1.58 -11.19
CA THR A 199 -7.18 -0.34 -10.55
C THR A 199 -8.28 -0.64 -9.53
N PHE A 200 -8.20 -0.04 -8.34
CA PHE A 200 -9.20 -0.22 -7.29
C PHE A 200 -10.08 1.01 -7.14
N THR A 201 -11.11 1.10 -7.98
CA THR A 201 -12.24 2.01 -7.77
C THR A 201 -13.18 1.43 -6.72
N SER A 202 -13.79 2.28 -5.90
CA SER A 202 -14.61 1.83 -4.78
C SER A 202 -15.53 2.94 -4.30
N LYS A 203 -16.69 2.58 -3.74
CA LYS A 203 -17.38 3.47 -2.81
C LYS A 203 -16.57 3.69 -1.54
N ALA A 204 -16.80 4.80 -0.86
CA ALA A 204 -16.22 5.04 0.46
C ALA A 204 -16.52 3.85 1.39
N GLY A 205 -15.52 3.42 2.14
CA GLY A 205 -15.64 2.24 3.01
C GLY A 205 -14.97 0.97 2.48
N GLY A 206 -14.57 0.92 1.20
CA GLY A 206 -13.84 -0.22 0.64
C GLY A 206 -12.44 -0.39 1.23
N LEU A 207 -12.04 -1.64 1.45
CA LEU A 207 -10.75 -2.01 2.02
C LEU A 207 -9.91 -2.80 1.02
N ILE A 208 -8.71 -2.31 0.74
CA ILE A 208 -7.68 -3.01 -0.03
C ILE A 208 -6.65 -3.57 0.94
N ILE A 209 -6.21 -4.79 0.70
CA ILE A 209 -5.13 -5.46 1.44
C ILE A 209 -4.07 -5.83 0.42
N ALA A 210 -2.82 -5.44 0.64
CA ALA A 210 -1.76 -5.60 -0.36
C ALA A 210 -0.43 -6.02 0.26
N ASP A 211 0.28 -6.88 -0.48
CA ASP A 211 1.69 -7.14 -0.33
C ASP A 211 2.49 -6.16 -1.20
N THR A 212 2.89 -5.05 -0.60
CA THR A 212 3.49 -3.91 -1.28
C THR A 212 4.98 -4.08 -1.61
N ARG A 213 5.50 -5.30 -1.51
CA ARG A 213 6.66 -5.71 -2.30
C ARG A 213 6.35 -5.72 -3.80
N GLY A 214 5.09 -5.90 -4.18
CA GLY A 214 4.64 -5.77 -5.56
C GLY A 214 4.75 -4.34 -6.07
N LEU A 215 4.79 -4.19 -7.39
CA LEU A 215 4.72 -2.90 -8.08
C LEU A 215 3.34 -2.29 -7.92
N HIS A 216 3.32 -1.10 -7.34
CA HIS A 216 2.09 -0.38 -7.06
C HIS A 216 2.30 1.13 -7.10
N ARG A 217 1.19 1.88 -7.11
CA ARG A 217 1.14 3.34 -6.94
C ARG A 217 -0.24 3.78 -6.48
N GLY A 218 -0.37 4.99 -5.95
CA GLY A 218 -1.60 5.76 -6.14
C GLY A 218 -1.54 6.43 -7.52
N LYS A 219 -2.53 6.22 -8.38
CA LYS A 219 -2.62 6.92 -9.67
C LYS A 219 -2.63 8.44 -9.39
N PRO A 220 -1.98 9.27 -10.23
CA PRO A 220 -2.15 10.72 -10.18
C PRO A 220 -3.63 11.12 -10.16
N ILE A 221 -3.97 12.14 -9.36
CA ILE A 221 -5.33 12.67 -9.28
C ILE A 221 -5.51 13.70 -10.38
N GLU A 222 -6.49 13.44 -11.25
CA GLU A 222 -6.92 14.33 -12.31
C GLU A 222 -7.97 15.31 -11.77
N THR A 223 -8.95 14.81 -10.99
CA THR A 223 -10.04 15.62 -10.43
C THR A 223 -10.38 15.24 -8.99
N GLY A 224 -10.76 16.23 -8.18
CA GLY A 224 -11.29 16.03 -6.84
C GLY A 224 -10.22 15.67 -5.81
N GLU A 225 -10.57 14.78 -4.88
CA GLU A 225 -9.73 14.38 -3.77
C GLU A 225 -9.96 12.92 -3.36
N ARG A 226 -9.02 12.38 -2.60
CA ARG A 226 -9.14 11.08 -1.97
C ARG A 226 -8.58 11.10 -0.56
N LEU A 227 -9.41 10.71 0.39
CA LEU A 227 -8.99 10.43 1.76
C LEU A 227 -8.89 8.92 1.99
N ALA A 228 -7.80 8.47 2.61
CA ALA A 228 -7.58 7.08 2.95
C ALA A 228 -6.85 6.91 4.28
N VAL A 229 -7.17 5.83 5.00
CA VAL A 229 -6.41 5.35 6.15
C VAL A 229 -5.62 4.13 5.70
N THR A 230 -4.29 4.23 5.79
CA THR A 230 -3.40 3.09 5.51
C THR A 230 -2.80 2.57 6.79
N ARG A 231 -2.98 1.27 7.08
CA ARG A 231 -2.28 0.61 8.19
C ARG A 231 -1.01 -0.04 7.69
N TYR A 232 0.11 0.42 8.22
CA TYR A 232 1.43 -0.12 7.92
C TYR A 232 1.78 -1.20 8.94
N HIS A 233 2.43 -2.26 8.47
CA HIS A 233 2.98 -3.29 9.35
C HIS A 233 4.44 -3.55 9.00
N PHE A 234 5.26 -3.68 10.03
CA PHE A 234 6.70 -3.91 9.93
C PHE A 234 7.14 -4.99 10.92
N HIS A 235 8.19 -5.71 10.55
CA HIS A 235 8.83 -6.70 11.41
C HIS A 235 9.63 -6.08 12.57
N LYS A 236 9.84 -4.76 12.53
CA LYS A 236 10.62 -3.99 13.51
C LYS A 236 10.06 -2.59 13.66
N ASP A 237 10.40 -1.93 14.77
CA ASP A 237 10.10 -0.52 14.98
C ASP A 237 10.75 0.35 13.87
N VAL A 238 9.96 1.23 13.28
CA VAL A 238 10.40 2.17 12.23
C VAL A 238 10.00 3.61 12.52
N ARG A 239 9.64 3.96 13.77
CA ARG A 239 9.20 5.32 14.14
C ARG A 239 10.18 6.40 13.72
N SER A 240 11.48 6.18 13.96
CA SER A 240 12.55 7.12 13.58
C SER A 240 12.62 7.44 12.08
N LYS A 241 12.03 6.59 11.23
CA LYS A 241 11.96 6.82 9.78
C LYS A 241 10.75 7.67 9.38
N PHE A 242 9.62 7.52 10.07
CA PHE A 242 8.32 8.05 9.63
C PHE A 242 7.78 9.18 10.48
N TYR A 243 8.06 9.22 11.78
CA TYR A 243 7.51 10.22 12.72
C TYR A 243 8.43 11.43 12.82
N LYS A 244 8.88 11.91 11.65
CA LYS A 244 9.70 13.11 11.54
C LYS A 244 8.83 14.33 11.36
#